data_AF-A0A0P4WEV5-F1
#
_entry.id   AF-A0A0P4WEV5-F1
#
_cell.length_a   1.000
_cell.length_b   1.000
_cell.length_c   1.000
_cell.angle_alpha   90.00
_cell.angle_beta   90.00
_cell.angle_gamma   90.00
#
_symmetry.space_group_name_H-M   'P 1'
#
loop_
_entity.id
_entity.type
_entity.pdbx_description
1 polymer ?
#
loop_
_entity_poly.entity_id
_entity_poly.type
_entity_poly.pdbx_seq_one_letter_code
_entity_poly.pdbx_strand_id
1 'polypeptide(L)'
;MASSSKEDEISKSIRSSSRSQVDPDDITYDTLVTDFMFEVAEKKPSLVQEFAKIFTPNATLEEMFKFLWNLDEAKETLKPNLTFSVKTTKSAHAYWTHGNACMKNGDRDHALKFYNKSLREAPHPVIVMDGKQWGQEERDIVYSTSAISSATEEKDPYEEEGWGAYSALAHAYEARARVLFSLEQYQKCREDIDRVLAWGCPPPVEEKMIKMREECEKLGPLDIVQTEPWSKDQSVSFLYQSPEPPTLADPNPSYPSFSSAVSFVSDDEHGRHMVASRDIAPGIAFLSVWINLSNTVLSNCSY
;
A
#
# COMPACT_ATOMS: atom_id res chain seq x y z
N MET A 1 -38.04 27.88 -24.20
CA MET A 1 -36.75 27.93 -23.50
C MET A 1 -36.87 27.40 -22.06
N ALA A 2 -37.48 26.23 -21.82
CA ALA A 2 -37.69 25.72 -20.46
C ALA A 2 -37.60 24.17 -20.34
N SER A 3 -36.92 23.51 -21.27
CA SER A 3 -36.74 22.03 -21.25
C SER A 3 -35.32 21.57 -20.89
N SER A 4 -34.35 22.49 -20.78
CA SER A 4 -32.93 22.13 -20.58
C SER A 4 -32.55 21.86 -19.12
N SER A 5 -33.36 22.27 -18.13
CA SER A 5 -32.93 22.21 -16.72
C SER A 5 -33.24 20.90 -16.00
N LYS A 6 -34.14 20.07 -16.54
CA LYS A 6 -34.54 18.81 -15.88
C LYS A 6 -33.64 17.62 -16.24
N GLU A 7 -33.05 17.61 -17.42
CA GLU A 7 -32.15 16.52 -17.84
C GLU A 7 -30.78 16.59 -17.14
N ASP A 8 -30.32 17.81 -16.82
CA ASP A 8 -29.09 18.03 -16.05
C ASP A 8 -29.22 17.61 -14.57
N GLU A 9 -30.39 17.81 -13.94
CA GLU A 9 -30.62 17.39 -12.56
C GLU A 9 -30.75 15.87 -12.41
N ILE A 10 -31.37 15.20 -13.39
CA ILE A 10 -31.50 13.73 -13.40
C ILE A 10 -30.12 13.09 -13.60
N SER A 11 -29.28 13.65 -14.48
CA SER A 11 -27.92 13.16 -14.73
C SER A 11 -27.00 13.33 -13.51
N LYS A 12 -27.15 14.42 -12.74
CA LYS A 12 -26.41 14.64 -11.48
C LYS A 12 -26.89 13.72 -10.36
N SER A 13 -28.20 13.46 -10.27
CA SER A 13 -28.79 12.59 -9.24
C SER A 13 -28.36 11.13 -9.41
N ILE A 14 -28.39 10.61 -10.64
CA ILE A 14 -27.95 9.24 -10.97
C ILE A 14 -26.45 9.05 -10.67
N ARG A 15 -25.60 10.06 -10.94
CA ARG A 15 -24.16 10.00 -10.64
C ARG A 15 -23.84 10.02 -9.14
N SER A 16 -24.62 10.71 -8.33
CA SER A 16 -24.41 10.75 -6.88
C SER A 16 -24.76 9.42 -6.18
N SER A 17 -25.73 8.68 -6.73
CA SER A 17 -26.27 7.46 -6.11
C SER A 17 -25.44 6.20 -6.39
N SER A 18 -24.58 6.20 -7.41
CA SER A 18 -23.73 5.05 -7.77
C SER A 18 -22.36 5.04 -7.09
N ARG A 19 -21.97 6.15 -6.44
CA ARG A 19 -20.61 6.31 -5.85
C ARG A 19 -20.54 5.86 -4.39
N SER A 20 -21.67 5.60 -3.74
CA SER A 20 -21.72 5.13 -2.35
C SER A 20 -21.79 3.59 -2.32
N GLN A 21 -20.73 2.97 -1.79
CA GLN A 21 -20.60 1.54 -1.45
C GLN A 21 -20.02 0.59 -2.53
N VAL A 22 -19.08 1.04 -3.36
CA VAL A 22 -18.12 0.07 -3.94
C VAL A 22 -17.06 -0.18 -2.87
N ASP A 23 -16.83 -1.45 -2.50
CA ASP A 23 -15.69 -1.82 -1.64
C ASP A 23 -14.43 -1.24 -2.31
N PRO A 24 -13.62 -0.42 -1.61
CA PRO A 24 -12.41 0.15 -2.18
C PRO A 24 -11.49 -0.90 -2.82
N ASP A 25 -11.56 -2.14 -2.34
CA ASP A 25 -10.78 -3.26 -2.85
C ASP A 25 -11.36 -3.92 -4.14
N ASP A 26 -12.54 -3.50 -4.61
CA ASP A 26 -13.18 -3.93 -5.86
C ASP A 26 -13.10 -2.86 -6.96
N ILE A 27 -12.44 -1.74 -6.68
CA ILE A 27 -12.15 -0.72 -7.69
C ILE A 27 -11.15 -1.33 -8.69
N THR A 28 -11.65 -1.64 -9.88
CA THR A 28 -10.79 -2.11 -10.98
C THR A 28 -10.07 -0.92 -11.62
N TYR A 29 -8.95 -1.21 -12.29
CA TYR A 29 -8.26 -0.21 -13.11
C TYR A 29 -9.20 0.43 -14.13
N ASP A 30 -10.08 -0.36 -14.76
CA ASP A 30 -11.07 0.14 -15.72
C ASP A 30 -12.04 1.12 -15.08
N THR A 31 -12.48 0.85 -13.84
CA THR A 31 -13.32 1.78 -13.08
C THR A 31 -12.59 3.09 -12.78
N LEU A 32 -11.33 3.04 -12.35
CA LEU A 32 -10.52 4.24 -12.09
C LEU A 32 -10.32 5.08 -13.35
N VAL A 33 -9.97 4.43 -14.47
CA VAL A 33 -9.75 5.13 -15.75
C VAL A 33 -11.06 5.73 -16.23
N THR A 34 -12.16 4.99 -16.14
CA THR A 34 -13.48 5.47 -16.57
C THR A 34 -13.91 6.68 -15.75
N ASP A 35 -13.81 6.60 -14.42
CA ASP A 35 -14.14 7.70 -13.51
C ASP A 35 -13.26 8.94 -13.79
N PHE A 36 -11.96 8.72 -14.00
CA PHE A 36 -11.03 9.79 -14.35
C PHE A 36 -11.39 10.46 -15.67
N MET A 37 -11.69 9.67 -16.71
CA MET A 37 -12.08 10.21 -18.02
C MET A 37 -13.37 11.03 -17.93
N PHE A 38 -14.34 10.60 -17.14
CA PHE A 38 -15.56 11.38 -16.89
C PHE A 38 -15.26 12.69 -16.19
N GLU A 39 -14.39 12.69 -15.17
CA GLU A 39 -14.03 13.88 -14.44
C GLU A 39 -13.24 14.88 -15.29
N VAL A 40 -12.32 14.41 -16.13
CA VAL A 40 -11.61 15.27 -17.09
C VAL A 40 -12.57 15.81 -18.14
N ALA A 41 -13.49 15.00 -18.65
CA ALA A 41 -14.47 15.45 -19.63
C ALA A 41 -15.38 16.56 -19.09
N GLU A 42 -15.75 16.49 -17.81
CA GLU A 42 -16.55 17.50 -17.12
C GLU A 42 -15.76 18.79 -16.86
N LYS A 43 -14.51 18.67 -16.38
CA LYS A 43 -13.69 19.83 -16.01
C LYS A 43 -13.05 20.53 -17.22
N LYS A 44 -12.65 19.78 -18.25
CA LYS A 44 -11.87 20.25 -19.40
C LYS A 44 -12.29 19.55 -20.70
N PRO A 45 -13.42 19.95 -21.31
CA PRO A 45 -13.94 19.34 -22.54
C PRO A 45 -12.96 19.36 -23.73
N SER A 46 -12.04 20.32 -23.77
CA SER A 46 -11.01 20.43 -24.82
C SER A 46 -10.04 19.24 -24.81
N LEU A 47 -9.72 18.68 -23.64
CA LEU A 47 -8.85 17.50 -23.52
C LEU A 47 -9.52 16.22 -24.06
N VAL A 48 -10.85 16.17 -24.10
CA VAL A 48 -11.59 15.02 -24.65
C VAL A 48 -11.29 14.83 -26.13
N GLN A 49 -11.10 15.93 -26.87
CA GLN A 49 -10.71 15.85 -28.28
C GLN A 49 -9.28 15.36 -28.47
N GLU A 50 -8.39 15.58 -27.50
CA GLU A 50 -7.04 15.02 -27.50
C GLU A 50 -7.04 13.54 -27.14
N PHE A 51 -7.89 13.12 -26.18
CA PHE A 51 -8.10 11.70 -25.88
C PHE A 51 -8.48 10.93 -27.14
N ALA A 52 -9.43 11.42 -27.93
CA ALA A 52 -9.87 10.74 -29.15
C ALA A 52 -8.75 10.53 -30.19
N LYS A 53 -7.69 11.35 -30.17
CA LYS A 53 -6.52 11.19 -31.06
C LYS A 53 -5.56 10.11 -30.58
N ILE A 54 -5.48 9.90 -29.27
CA ILE A 54 -4.51 9.01 -28.62
C ILE A 54 -5.14 7.64 -28.32
N PHE A 55 -6.41 7.63 -27.92
CA PHE A 55 -7.20 6.46 -27.54
C PHE A 55 -7.78 5.80 -28.79
N THR A 56 -6.89 5.47 -29.73
CA THR A 56 -7.26 4.70 -30.91
C THR A 56 -7.55 3.26 -30.51
N PRO A 57 -8.35 2.49 -31.28
CA PRO A 57 -8.61 1.07 -30.98
C PRO A 57 -7.35 0.20 -30.91
N ASN A 58 -6.23 0.69 -31.45
CA ASN A 58 -4.94 0.00 -31.46
C ASN A 58 -3.98 0.49 -30.36
N ALA A 59 -4.37 1.49 -29.58
CA ALA A 59 -3.54 2.00 -28.49
C ALA A 59 -3.45 0.96 -27.37
N THR A 60 -2.25 0.77 -26.84
CA THR A 60 -2.02 -0.13 -25.71
C THR A 60 -2.46 0.52 -24.41
N LEU A 61 -2.84 -0.30 -23.42
CA LEU A 61 -3.22 0.17 -22.09
C LEU A 61 -2.10 0.98 -21.40
N GLU A 62 -0.84 0.62 -21.68
CA GLU A 62 0.33 1.35 -21.19
C GLU A 62 0.45 2.75 -21.82
N GLU A 63 0.22 2.90 -23.13
CA GLU A 63 0.23 4.21 -23.80
C GLU A 63 -0.89 5.12 -23.27
N MET A 64 -2.08 4.56 -23.08
CA MET A 64 -3.21 5.27 -22.50
C MET A 64 -2.89 5.71 -21.06
N PHE A 65 -2.33 4.81 -20.23
CA PHE A 65 -1.92 5.14 -18.87
C PHE A 65 -0.85 6.24 -18.84
N LYS A 66 0.22 6.11 -19.64
CA LYS A 66 1.30 7.10 -19.71
C LYS A 66 0.78 8.47 -20.11
N PHE A 67 -0.16 8.55 -21.04
CA PHE A 67 -0.77 9.81 -21.42
C PHE A 67 -1.56 10.41 -20.25
N LEU A 68 -2.49 9.64 -19.68
CA LEU A 68 -3.33 10.10 -18.57
C LEU A 68 -2.47 10.52 -17.37
N TRP A 69 -1.47 9.74 -16.99
CA TRP A 69 -0.61 10.00 -15.84
C TRP A 69 0.25 11.26 -15.99
N ASN A 70 0.55 11.68 -17.22
CA ASN A 70 1.30 12.91 -17.50
C ASN A 70 0.43 14.17 -17.47
N LEU A 71 -0.91 14.05 -17.45
CA LEU A 71 -1.81 15.18 -17.30
C LEU A 71 -1.73 15.73 -15.87
N ASP A 72 -1.63 17.05 -15.74
CA ASP A 72 -1.63 17.70 -14.43
C ASP A 72 -2.98 17.47 -13.70
N GLU A 73 -4.06 17.35 -14.46
CA GLU A 73 -5.40 16.99 -13.98
C GLU A 73 -5.43 15.60 -13.34
N ALA A 74 -4.66 14.65 -13.86
CA ALA A 74 -4.53 13.34 -13.25
C ALA A 74 -3.89 13.42 -11.87
N LYS A 75 -2.87 14.27 -11.71
CA LYS A 75 -2.22 14.50 -10.41
C LYS A 75 -3.14 15.20 -9.41
N GLU A 76 -4.08 16.02 -9.88
CA GLU A 76 -5.09 16.66 -9.03
C GLU A 76 -6.22 15.71 -8.64
N THR A 77 -6.66 14.89 -9.58
CA THR A 77 -7.88 14.08 -9.49
C THR A 77 -7.61 12.69 -8.93
N LEU A 78 -6.54 12.04 -9.38
CA LEU A 78 -6.10 10.72 -8.91
C LEU A 78 -5.27 10.82 -7.63
N LYS A 79 -5.42 11.87 -6.83
CA LYS A 79 -4.88 11.86 -5.47
C LYS A 79 -5.60 10.73 -4.75
N PRO A 80 -4.93 9.60 -4.47
CA PRO A 80 -5.58 8.54 -3.73
C PRO A 80 -6.04 9.18 -2.42
N ASN A 81 -7.33 9.07 -2.13
CA ASN A 81 -7.80 9.49 -0.82
C ASN A 81 -7.25 8.44 0.15
N LEU A 82 -6.03 8.69 0.65
CA LEU A 82 -5.34 7.83 1.59
C LEU A 82 -6.03 7.99 2.94
N THR A 83 -7.24 7.46 3.04
CA THR A 83 -7.89 7.29 4.33
C THR A 83 -7.18 6.14 5.02
N PHE A 84 -6.29 6.49 5.95
CA PHE A 84 -5.72 5.51 6.85
C PHE A 84 -6.82 5.09 7.82
N SER A 85 -7.44 3.93 7.57
CA SER A 85 -8.30 3.30 8.56
C SER A 85 -7.50 3.08 9.84
N VAL A 86 -8.16 3.29 10.98
CA VAL A 86 -7.58 2.88 12.26
C VAL A 86 -7.50 1.36 12.23
N LYS A 87 -6.27 0.85 12.27
CA LYS A 87 -6.01 -0.59 12.37
C LYS A 87 -6.55 -1.10 13.69
N THR A 88 -7.39 -2.14 13.65
CA THR A 88 -8.01 -2.69 14.86
C THR A 88 -7.94 -4.21 14.85
N THR A 89 -7.75 -4.80 16.03
CA THR A 89 -7.77 -6.25 16.23
C THR A 89 -9.06 -6.87 15.72
N LYS A 90 -10.20 -6.19 15.94
CA LYS A 90 -11.54 -6.61 15.48
C LYS A 90 -11.63 -6.71 13.96
N SER A 91 -11.16 -5.69 13.23
CA SER A 91 -11.17 -5.70 11.76
C SER A 91 -10.24 -6.78 11.22
N ALA A 92 -9.04 -6.90 11.78
CA ALA A 92 -8.10 -7.97 11.42
C ALA A 92 -8.69 -9.36 11.63
N HIS A 93 -9.36 -9.58 12.77
CA HIS A 93 -10.01 -10.85 13.11
C HIS A 93 -11.18 -11.19 12.17
N ALA A 94 -11.98 -10.19 11.78
CA ALA A 94 -13.07 -10.38 10.83
C ALA A 94 -12.54 -10.90 9.48
N TYR A 95 -11.50 -10.26 8.93
CA TYR A 95 -10.87 -10.73 7.69
C TYR A 95 -10.21 -12.09 7.84
N TRP A 96 -9.56 -12.37 8.97
CA TRP A 96 -9.02 -13.70 9.27
C TRP A 96 -10.12 -14.78 9.26
N THR A 97 -11.29 -14.48 9.84
CA THR A 97 -12.44 -15.39 9.87
C THR A 97 -12.98 -15.66 8.46
N HIS A 98 -13.08 -14.63 7.62
CA HIS A 98 -13.44 -14.79 6.21
C HIS A 98 -12.41 -15.65 5.44
N GLY A 99 -11.12 -15.43 5.66
CA GLY A 99 -10.05 -16.26 5.08
C GLY A 99 -10.17 -17.73 5.48
N ASN A 100 -10.48 -18.02 6.75
CA ASN A 100 -10.71 -19.38 7.23
C ASN A 100 -11.95 -20.01 6.58
N ALA A 101 -13.01 -19.24 6.34
CA ALA A 101 -14.19 -19.72 5.62
C ALA A 101 -13.85 -20.10 4.17
N CYS A 102 -13.07 -19.26 3.47
CA CYS A 102 -12.56 -19.57 2.12
C CYS A 102 -11.69 -20.84 2.12
N MET A 103 -10.80 -21.00 3.11
CA MET A 103 -9.98 -22.21 3.25
C MET A 103 -10.82 -23.48 3.43
N LYS A 104 -11.88 -23.42 4.25
CA LYS A 104 -12.80 -24.55 4.43
C LYS A 104 -13.52 -24.93 3.13
N ASN A 105 -13.76 -23.95 2.26
CA ASN A 105 -14.36 -24.16 0.94
C ASN A 105 -13.34 -24.57 -0.13
N GLY A 106 -12.04 -24.65 0.19
CA GLY A 106 -10.97 -24.97 -0.75
C GLY A 106 -10.54 -23.80 -1.65
N ASP A 107 -11.06 -22.60 -1.42
CA ASP A 107 -10.76 -21.39 -2.19
C ASP A 107 -9.53 -20.69 -1.64
N ARG A 108 -8.36 -21.14 -2.11
CA ARG A 108 -7.05 -20.68 -1.63
C ARG A 108 -6.75 -19.23 -2.02
N ASP A 109 -7.21 -18.80 -3.20
CA ASP A 109 -6.93 -17.45 -3.71
C ASP A 109 -7.68 -16.38 -2.89
N HIS A 110 -8.98 -16.60 -2.65
CA HIS A 110 -9.73 -15.68 -1.78
C HIS A 110 -9.26 -15.76 -0.33
N ALA A 111 -8.87 -16.94 0.15
CA ALA A 111 -8.28 -17.06 1.48
C ALA A 111 -7.01 -16.21 1.61
N LEU A 112 -6.10 -16.28 0.64
CA LEU A 112 -4.89 -15.46 0.61
C LEU A 112 -5.22 -13.96 0.56
N LYS A 113 -6.19 -13.55 -0.26
CA LYS A 113 -6.68 -12.16 -0.31
C LYS A 113 -7.13 -11.70 1.08
N PHE A 114 -7.96 -12.49 1.77
CA PHE A 114 -8.47 -12.14 3.09
C PHE A 114 -7.40 -12.14 4.19
N TYR A 115 -6.44 -13.07 4.18
CA TYR A 115 -5.34 -13.03 5.14
C TYR A 115 -4.42 -11.82 4.92
N ASN A 116 -4.21 -11.39 3.67
CA ASN A 116 -3.50 -10.14 3.40
C ASN A 116 -4.28 -8.91 3.90
N LYS A 117 -5.61 -8.88 3.77
CA LYS A 117 -6.44 -7.82 4.37
C LYS A 117 -6.34 -7.86 5.91
N SER A 118 -6.34 -9.04 6.51
CA SER A 118 -6.15 -9.21 7.96
C SER A 118 -4.82 -8.61 8.43
N LEU A 119 -3.72 -8.90 7.73
CA LEU A 119 -2.40 -8.31 8.00
C LEU A 119 -2.40 -6.77 7.84
N ARG A 120 -3.10 -6.25 6.83
CA ARG A 120 -3.22 -4.81 6.58
C ARG A 120 -3.87 -4.10 7.76
N GLU A 121 -4.95 -4.65 8.29
CA GLU A 121 -5.73 -4.07 9.39
C GLU A 121 -5.21 -4.42 10.78
N ALA A 122 -4.28 -5.37 10.91
CA ALA A 122 -3.74 -5.77 12.20
C ALA A 122 -2.92 -4.63 12.84
N PRO A 123 -3.25 -4.25 14.10
CA PRO A 123 -2.49 -3.23 14.81
C PRO A 123 -1.06 -3.74 15.05
N HIS A 124 -0.09 -2.84 14.92
CA HIS A 124 1.27 -3.10 15.38
C HIS A 124 1.38 -2.61 16.82
N PRO A 125 1.93 -3.41 17.74
CA PRO A 125 2.26 -2.92 19.07
C PRO A 125 3.31 -1.82 18.96
N VAL A 126 3.32 -0.95 19.98
CA VAL A 126 4.23 0.20 20.04
C VAL A 126 5.67 -0.31 20.06
N ILE A 127 6.49 0.17 19.13
CA ILE A 127 7.90 -0.19 19.05
C ILE A 127 8.63 0.67 20.09
N VAL A 128 9.17 0.04 21.13
CA VAL A 128 9.98 0.73 22.14
C VAL A 128 11.45 0.56 21.78
N MET A 129 12.14 1.65 21.42
CA MET A 129 13.59 1.67 21.19
C MET A 129 14.24 2.63 22.19
N ASP A 130 15.26 2.17 22.92
CA ASP A 130 16.02 2.97 23.90
C ASP A 130 15.16 3.65 24.97
N GLY A 131 14.08 2.99 25.40
CA GLY A 131 13.11 3.54 26.35
C GLY A 131 12.20 4.62 25.78
N LYS A 132 12.30 4.94 24.48
CA LYS A 132 11.37 5.83 23.75
C LYS A 132 10.35 5.01 22.97
N GLN A 133 9.09 5.39 23.09
CA GLN A 133 7.99 4.82 22.32
C GLN A 133 7.93 5.47 20.94
N TRP A 134 8.33 4.74 19.91
CA TRP A 134 8.22 5.20 18.54
C TRP A 134 6.83 4.88 17.99
N GLY A 135 6.18 5.88 17.38
CA GLY A 135 4.89 5.74 16.70
C GLY A 135 3.68 6.41 17.37
N GLN A 136 3.84 7.02 18.55
CA GLN A 136 2.78 7.79 19.22
C GLN A 136 2.97 9.32 19.17
N GLU A 137 4.21 9.83 19.10
CA GLU A 137 4.49 11.23 19.49
C GLU A 137 4.30 12.33 18.42
N GLU A 138 3.99 12.04 17.15
CA GLU A 138 3.90 13.09 16.10
C GLU A 138 2.63 13.10 15.25
N ARG A 139 1.56 12.45 15.71
CA ARG A 139 0.23 12.74 15.16
C ARG A 139 -0.56 13.56 16.16
N ASP A 140 -0.43 14.88 16.05
CA ASP A 140 -1.42 15.88 16.49
C ASP A 140 -2.78 15.75 15.75
N ILE A 141 -3.11 14.55 15.28
CA ILE A 141 -4.51 14.12 15.17
C ILE A 141 -4.84 13.64 16.56
N VAL A 142 -5.56 14.47 17.31
CA VAL A 142 -6.12 14.24 18.65
C VAL A 142 -6.64 12.80 18.82
N TYR A 143 -5.75 11.86 19.09
CA TYR A 143 -6.06 10.62 19.77
C TYR A 143 -6.00 10.99 21.24
N SER A 144 -7.14 11.42 21.78
CA SER A 144 -7.27 11.44 23.23
C SER A 144 -6.94 10.03 23.70
N THR A 145 -5.95 9.91 24.58
CA THR A 145 -5.56 8.63 25.18
C THR A 145 -6.76 8.00 25.91
N SER A 146 -7.78 8.81 26.23
CA SER A 146 -9.10 8.36 26.69
C SER A 146 -9.92 7.61 25.62
N ALA A 147 -9.81 7.91 24.32
CA ALA A 147 -10.59 7.24 23.28
C ALA A 147 -10.07 5.84 22.94
N ILE A 148 -8.75 5.57 23.08
CA ILE A 148 -8.20 4.22 22.89
C ILE A 148 -8.52 3.34 24.12
N SER A 149 -8.54 3.94 25.32
CA SER A 149 -8.88 3.22 26.55
C SER A 149 -10.39 3.03 26.77
N SER A 150 -11.26 3.78 26.08
CA SER A 150 -12.72 3.72 26.28
C SER A 150 -13.51 3.16 25.10
N ALA A 151 -12.88 2.84 23.97
CA ALA A 151 -13.62 2.39 22.78
C ALA A 151 -13.93 0.90 22.74
N THR A 152 -13.23 0.05 23.49
CA THR A 152 -13.61 -1.36 23.62
C THR A 152 -13.02 -1.98 24.89
N GLU A 153 -13.82 -2.13 25.95
CA GLU A 153 -13.68 -3.24 26.92
C GLU A 153 -14.04 -4.59 26.26
N GLU A 154 -13.82 -4.72 24.95
CA GLU A 154 -14.05 -5.93 24.19
C GLU A 154 -12.74 -6.71 24.28
N LYS A 155 -12.72 -7.68 25.20
CA LYS A 155 -11.62 -8.60 25.47
C LYS A 155 -10.95 -8.99 24.16
N ASP A 156 -9.64 -8.76 24.04
CA ASP A 156 -8.89 -9.14 22.84
C ASP A 156 -9.17 -10.63 22.59
N PRO A 157 -9.70 -11.01 21.41
CA PRO A 157 -10.05 -12.40 21.11
C PRO A 157 -8.84 -13.34 21.22
N TYR A 158 -7.62 -12.81 21.31
CA TYR A 158 -6.37 -13.55 21.37
C TYR A 158 -5.69 -13.55 22.76
N GLU A 159 -6.16 -12.74 23.72
CA GLU A 159 -5.54 -12.59 25.04
C GLU A 159 -5.53 -13.89 25.86
N GLU A 160 -6.51 -14.78 25.66
CA GLU A 160 -6.62 -16.03 26.43
C GLU A 160 -5.73 -17.16 25.92
N GLU A 161 -5.15 -17.03 24.73
CA GLU A 161 -4.50 -18.14 24.04
C GLU A 161 -2.98 -18.19 24.25
N GLY A 162 -2.39 -17.21 24.94
CA GLY A 162 -0.94 -17.18 25.19
C GLY A 162 -0.12 -16.59 24.03
N TRP A 163 -0.75 -15.77 23.19
CA TRP A 163 -0.05 -15.01 22.16
C TRP A 163 0.69 -13.81 22.75
N GLY A 164 1.80 -13.42 22.11
CA GLY A 164 2.55 -12.22 22.47
C GLY A 164 1.84 -10.91 22.09
N ALA A 165 2.54 -9.78 22.27
CA ALA A 165 2.03 -8.43 21.96
C ALA A 165 1.65 -8.20 20.48
N TYR A 166 2.02 -9.12 19.59
CA TYR A 166 1.73 -9.10 18.15
C TYR A 166 0.64 -10.11 17.76
N SER A 167 -0.26 -10.47 18.69
CA SER A 167 -1.26 -11.54 18.53
C SER A 167 -2.00 -11.52 17.18
N ALA A 168 -2.64 -10.40 16.83
CA ALA A 168 -3.39 -10.26 15.59
C ALA A 168 -2.53 -10.47 14.33
N LEU A 169 -1.31 -9.94 14.33
CA LEU A 169 -0.36 -10.11 13.23
C LEU A 169 0.08 -11.57 13.15
N ALA A 170 0.48 -12.16 14.28
CA ALA A 170 0.95 -13.53 14.34
C ALA A 170 -0.12 -14.54 13.88
N HIS A 171 -1.40 -14.33 14.24
CA HIS A 171 -2.52 -15.11 13.70
C HIS A 171 -2.68 -15.00 12.19
N ALA A 172 -2.55 -13.78 11.65
CA ALA A 172 -2.72 -13.53 10.24
C ALA A 172 -1.55 -14.13 9.42
N TYR A 173 -0.31 -14.06 9.92
CA TYR A 173 0.84 -14.73 9.30
C TYR A 173 0.76 -16.25 9.42
N GLU A 174 0.32 -16.81 10.56
CA GLU A 174 0.09 -18.27 10.72
C GLU A 174 -0.88 -18.77 9.66
N ALA A 175 -2.00 -18.07 9.49
CA ALA A 175 -3.03 -18.48 8.56
C ALA A 175 -2.56 -18.31 7.10
N ARG A 176 -1.85 -17.22 6.80
CA ARG A 176 -1.26 -17.01 5.47
C ARG A 176 -0.19 -18.04 5.13
N ALA A 177 0.69 -18.39 6.07
CA ALA A 177 1.71 -19.41 5.90
C ALA A 177 1.10 -20.75 5.50
N ARG A 178 -0.02 -21.15 6.11
CA ARG A 178 -0.76 -22.37 5.72
C ARG A 178 -1.24 -22.35 4.28
N VAL A 179 -1.77 -21.21 3.82
CA VAL A 179 -2.22 -21.08 2.42
C VAL A 179 -1.02 -21.12 1.48
N LEU A 180 0.03 -20.37 1.77
CA LEU A 180 1.24 -20.31 0.98
C LEU A 180 1.89 -21.70 0.83
N PHE A 181 1.91 -22.49 1.91
CA PHE A 181 2.35 -23.87 1.87
C PHE A 181 1.52 -24.70 0.88
N SER A 182 0.19 -24.57 0.93
CA SER A 182 -0.71 -25.28 0.02
C SER A 182 -0.66 -24.79 -1.44
N LEU A 183 -0.10 -23.61 -1.67
CA LEU A 183 0.17 -23.01 -2.99
C LEU A 183 1.62 -23.24 -3.44
N GLU A 184 2.38 -24.06 -2.72
CA GLU A 184 3.79 -24.37 -3.00
C GLU A 184 4.73 -23.16 -3.00
N GLN A 185 4.31 -22.03 -2.39
CA GLN A 185 5.13 -20.83 -2.22
C GLN A 185 5.98 -20.93 -0.94
N TYR A 186 6.87 -21.93 -0.90
CA TYR A 186 7.59 -22.32 0.31
C TYR A 186 8.50 -21.22 0.86
N GLN A 187 9.10 -20.38 -0.01
CA GLN A 187 9.97 -19.29 0.45
C GLN A 187 9.19 -18.26 1.27
N LYS A 188 8.05 -17.78 0.75
CA LYS A 188 7.18 -16.83 1.47
C LYS A 188 6.56 -17.47 2.72
N CYS A 189 6.20 -18.76 2.63
CA CYS A 189 5.71 -19.53 3.77
C CYS A 189 6.73 -19.52 4.93
N ARG A 190 8.02 -19.76 4.64
CA ARG A 190 9.10 -19.72 5.65
C ARG A 190 9.24 -18.35 6.29
N GLU A 191 9.22 -17.29 5.50
CA GLU A 191 9.28 -15.93 6.05
C GLU A 191 8.12 -15.63 7.00
N ASP A 192 6.92 -16.09 6.67
CA ASP A 192 5.76 -15.93 7.54
C ASP A 192 5.90 -16.75 8.83
N ILE A 193 6.38 -17.99 8.74
CA ILE A 193 6.67 -18.82 9.90
C ILE A 193 7.71 -18.16 10.81
N ASP A 194 8.81 -17.66 10.26
CA ASP A 194 9.87 -17.00 11.03
C ASP A 194 9.32 -15.77 11.78
N ARG A 195 8.41 -14.99 11.18
CA ARG A 195 7.73 -13.86 11.84
C ARG A 195 6.85 -14.33 13.00
N VAL A 196 6.05 -15.40 12.81
CA VAL A 196 5.18 -15.96 13.86
C VAL A 196 6.01 -16.43 15.06
N LEU A 197 7.09 -17.17 14.81
CA LEU A 197 7.97 -17.68 15.86
C LEU A 197 8.71 -16.55 16.58
N ALA A 198 9.18 -15.53 15.86
CA ALA A 198 9.87 -14.39 16.45
C ALA A 198 8.98 -13.56 17.39
N TRP A 199 7.68 -13.51 17.13
CA TRP A 199 6.73 -12.76 17.94
C TRP A 199 6.08 -13.55 19.09
N GLY A 200 6.34 -14.85 19.15
CA GLY A 200 5.79 -15.76 20.15
C GLY A 200 4.38 -16.21 19.78
N CYS A 201 4.16 -17.51 19.90
CA CYS A 201 2.88 -18.16 19.67
C CYS A 201 2.67 -19.30 20.68
N PRO A 202 1.42 -19.80 20.83
CA PRO A 202 1.14 -20.87 21.78
C PRO A 202 1.88 -22.15 21.39
N PRO A 203 2.33 -22.99 22.35
CA PRO A 203 3.14 -24.18 22.06
C PRO A 203 2.58 -25.13 20.98
N PRO A 204 1.25 -25.38 20.92
CA PRO A 204 0.69 -26.21 19.85
C PRO A 204 0.83 -25.60 18.44
N VAL A 205 0.81 -24.28 18.35
CA VAL A 205 1.03 -23.55 17.09
C VAL A 205 2.50 -23.54 16.74
N GLU A 206 3.36 -23.29 17.73
CA GLU A 206 4.81 -23.29 17.57
C GLU A 206 5.32 -24.62 17.00
N GLU A 207 4.92 -25.76 17.59
CA GLU A 207 5.30 -27.09 17.11
C GLU A 207 4.86 -27.32 15.66
N LYS A 208 3.63 -26.91 15.32
CA LYS A 208 3.08 -27.01 13.96
C LYS A 208 3.86 -26.15 12.97
N MET A 209 4.23 -24.92 13.35
CA MET A 209 4.99 -24.01 12.50
C MET A 209 6.42 -24.50 12.28
N ILE A 210 7.10 -25.02 13.31
CA ILE A 210 8.45 -25.61 13.20
C ILE A 210 8.42 -26.79 12.22
N LYS A 211 7.46 -27.70 12.37
CA LYS A 211 7.31 -28.84 11.46
C LYS A 211 7.06 -28.40 10.02
N MET A 212 6.18 -27.43 9.81
CA MET A 212 5.91 -26.88 8.47
C MET A 212 7.15 -26.22 7.87
N ARG A 213 7.94 -25.51 8.68
CA ARG A 213 9.21 -24.89 8.25
C ARG A 213 10.21 -25.93 7.77
N GLU A 214 10.37 -27.03 8.50
CA GLU A 214 11.24 -28.15 8.09
C GLU A 214 10.75 -28.80 6.79
N GLU A 215 9.43 -28.93 6.61
CA GLU A 215 8.85 -29.44 5.36
C GLU A 215 9.13 -28.50 4.18
N CYS A 216 8.96 -27.19 4.35
CA CYS A 216 9.38 -26.19 3.35
C CYS A 216 10.86 -26.30 2.99
N GLU A 217 11.74 -26.54 3.97
CA GLU A 217 13.18 -26.70 3.73
C GLU A 217 13.52 -27.97 2.95
N LYS A 218 12.82 -29.08 3.23
CA LYS A 218 12.99 -30.34 2.49
C LYS A 218 12.50 -30.25 1.05
N LEU A 219 11.39 -29.54 0.83
CA LEU A 219 10.83 -29.32 -0.50
C LEU A 219 11.68 -28.34 -1.33
N GLY A 220 12.50 -27.53 -0.65
CA GLY A 220 13.39 -26.57 -1.28
C GLY A 220 12.63 -25.44 -1.98
N PRO A 221 13.34 -24.48 -2.60
CA PRO A 221 12.70 -23.52 -3.48
C PRO A 221 12.22 -24.25 -4.75
N LEU A 222 10.98 -24.75 -4.71
CA LEU A 222 10.23 -25.05 -5.95
C LEU A 222 9.92 -23.76 -6.75
N ASP A 223 10.31 -22.59 -6.25
CA ASP A 223 10.37 -21.33 -7.03
C ASP A 223 11.37 -21.38 -8.22
N ILE A 224 12.03 -22.52 -8.47
CA ILE A 224 12.75 -22.84 -9.73
C ILE A 224 12.08 -24.00 -10.48
N VAL A 225 10.78 -24.23 -10.29
CA VAL A 225 10.00 -24.87 -11.34
C VAL A 225 9.91 -23.83 -12.44
N GLN A 226 10.57 -24.13 -13.55
CA GLN A 226 10.26 -23.61 -14.86
C GLN A 226 8.75 -23.49 -14.95
N THR A 227 8.22 -22.28 -14.79
CA THR A 227 6.94 -21.96 -15.36
C THR A 227 7.12 -22.27 -16.84
N GLU A 228 6.57 -23.40 -17.30
CA GLU A 228 6.00 -23.50 -18.65
C GLU A 228 5.48 -22.09 -18.97
N PRO A 229 5.96 -21.44 -20.05
CA PRO A 229 5.73 -20.03 -20.27
C PRO A 229 4.25 -19.77 -20.13
N TRP A 230 3.88 -19.12 -19.02
CA TRP A 230 2.54 -18.63 -18.80
C TRP A 230 2.17 -17.90 -20.08
N SER A 231 1.01 -18.23 -20.67
CA SER A 231 0.60 -17.59 -21.92
C SER A 231 0.76 -16.08 -21.73
N LYS A 232 1.41 -15.44 -22.70
CA LYS A 232 1.92 -14.07 -22.62
C LYS A 232 0.87 -12.99 -22.34
N ASP A 233 -0.38 -13.36 -22.07
CA ASP A 233 -1.49 -12.42 -22.01
C ASP A 233 -1.86 -11.91 -20.62
N GLN A 234 -1.51 -12.55 -19.50
CA GLN A 234 -1.99 -12.07 -18.18
C GLN A 234 -1.05 -12.27 -16.99
N SER A 235 0.24 -11.96 -17.15
CA SER A 235 1.03 -11.57 -15.98
C SER A 235 1.52 -10.14 -16.16
N VAL A 236 0.88 -9.20 -15.47
CA VAL A 236 1.43 -7.85 -15.23
C VAL A 236 2.59 -8.03 -14.24
N SER A 237 3.65 -8.65 -14.73
CA SER A 237 4.93 -8.71 -14.04
C SER A 237 5.50 -7.30 -14.13
N PHE A 238 5.29 -6.51 -13.07
CA PHE A 238 6.04 -5.28 -12.80
C PHE A 238 7.52 -5.60 -12.48
N LEU A 239 8.19 -6.39 -13.33
CA LEU A 239 9.63 -6.38 -13.43
C LEU A 239 10.03 -5.08 -14.11
N TYR A 240 9.75 -3.96 -13.43
CA TYR A 240 10.45 -2.72 -13.67
C TYR A 240 11.90 -3.03 -13.28
N GLN A 241 12.71 -3.41 -14.27
CA GLN A 241 14.15 -3.33 -14.12
C GLN A 241 14.46 -1.86 -13.91
N SER A 242 14.53 -1.46 -12.64
CA SER A 242 14.94 -0.12 -12.29
C SER A 242 16.31 0.07 -12.95
N PRO A 243 16.47 1.06 -13.85
CA PRO A 243 17.78 1.35 -14.39
C PRO A 243 18.73 1.58 -13.21
N GLU A 244 20.02 1.24 -13.40
CA GLU A 244 21.01 1.53 -12.38
C GLU A 244 20.90 3.02 -12.00
N PRO A 245 20.82 3.34 -10.69
CA PRO A 245 20.67 4.71 -10.26
C PRO A 245 21.81 5.54 -10.88
N PRO A 246 21.51 6.69 -11.51
CA PRO A 246 22.54 7.49 -12.12
C PRO A 246 23.63 7.86 -11.09
N THR A 247 24.87 8.01 -11.53
CA THR A 247 25.96 8.42 -10.62
C THR A 247 25.94 9.93 -10.45
N LEU A 248 25.88 10.42 -9.20
CA LEU A 248 26.00 11.85 -8.92
C LEU A 248 27.41 12.34 -9.24
N ALA A 249 27.51 13.44 -9.99
CA ALA A 249 28.80 14.06 -10.31
C ALA A 249 29.48 14.69 -9.08
N ASP A 250 28.69 15.11 -8.09
CA ASP A 250 29.13 15.89 -6.93
C ASP A 250 28.44 15.43 -5.63
N PRO A 251 28.67 14.19 -5.17
CA PRO A 251 28.00 13.67 -3.99
C PRO A 251 28.32 14.49 -2.74
N ASN A 252 27.31 14.71 -1.89
CA ASN A 252 27.49 15.36 -0.60
C ASN A 252 28.37 14.47 0.30
N PRO A 253 29.42 15.00 0.93
CA PRO A 253 30.37 14.21 1.72
C PRO A 253 29.75 13.56 2.96
N SER A 254 28.69 14.15 3.51
CA SER A 254 27.95 13.59 4.65
C SER A 254 26.84 12.63 4.21
N TYR A 255 26.30 12.82 3.00
CA TYR A 255 25.19 12.04 2.48
C TYR A 255 25.38 11.71 0.98
N PRO A 256 26.09 10.64 0.63
CA PRO A 256 26.49 10.33 -0.75
C PRO A 256 25.33 10.16 -1.75
N SER A 257 24.10 9.96 -1.28
CA SER A 257 22.89 9.88 -2.10
C SER A 257 22.32 11.24 -2.51
N PHE A 258 22.88 12.35 -2.02
CA PHE A 258 22.47 13.71 -2.36
C PHE A 258 23.58 14.45 -3.12
N SER A 259 23.19 15.40 -3.96
CA SER A 259 24.13 16.38 -4.50
C SER A 259 24.67 17.25 -3.36
N SER A 260 25.92 17.69 -3.49
CA SER A 260 26.56 18.68 -2.60
C SER A 260 25.77 20.00 -2.49
N ALA A 261 24.86 20.26 -3.44
CA ALA A 261 23.97 21.41 -3.44
C ALA A 261 22.85 21.36 -2.37
N VAL A 262 22.72 20.25 -1.65
CA VAL A 262 21.69 20.06 -0.63
C VAL A 262 22.34 19.71 0.70
N SER A 263 21.84 20.30 1.78
CA SER A 263 22.28 20.03 3.15
C SER A 263 21.08 19.91 4.10
N PHE A 264 21.27 19.19 5.20
CA PHE A 264 20.27 19.11 6.26
C PHE A 264 20.60 20.12 7.36
N VAL A 265 19.61 20.90 7.74
CA VAL A 265 19.68 21.83 8.87
C VAL A 265 18.60 21.42 9.88
N SER A 266 18.89 21.65 11.15
CA SER A 266 17.92 21.45 12.24
C SER A 266 17.74 22.77 12.97
N ASP A 267 16.49 23.23 13.04
CA ASP A 267 16.09 24.39 13.87
C ASP A 267 14.84 24.04 14.70
N ASP A 268 14.52 24.91 15.66
CA ASP A 268 13.42 24.68 16.61
C ASP A 268 12.03 24.84 15.97
N GLU A 269 11.93 25.49 14.81
CA GLU A 269 10.65 25.81 14.16
C GLU A 269 10.21 24.70 13.19
N HIS A 270 11.16 24.10 12.47
CA HIS A 270 10.92 23.14 11.40
C HIS A 270 11.51 21.76 11.68
N GLY A 271 12.27 21.61 12.76
CA GLY A 271 13.03 20.39 13.02
C GLY A 271 14.09 20.16 11.94
N ARG A 272 14.35 18.89 11.59
CA ARG A 272 15.29 18.54 10.51
C ARG A 272 14.64 18.76 9.15
N HIS A 273 15.16 19.73 8.39
CA HIS A 273 14.69 20.05 7.05
C HIS A 273 15.86 20.17 6.06
N MET A 274 15.55 20.17 4.78
CA MET A 274 16.54 20.26 3.70
C MET A 274 16.65 21.70 3.22
N VAL A 275 17.87 22.20 3.08
CA VAL A 275 18.16 23.52 2.52
C VAL A 275 19.13 23.40 1.35
N ALA A 276 18.94 24.25 0.35
CA ALA A 276 19.88 24.39 -0.74
C ALA A 276 21.13 25.13 -0.26
N SER A 277 22.30 24.52 -0.38
CA SER A 277 23.59 25.15 -0.04
C SER A 277 24.11 26.08 -1.16
N ARG A 278 23.50 26.01 -2.35
CA ARG A 278 23.74 26.86 -3.53
C ARG A 278 22.55 26.79 -4.49
N ASP A 279 22.52 27.65 -5.49
CA ASP A 279 21.52 27.61 -6.56
C ASP A 279 21.54 26.26 -7.28
N ILE A 280 20.36 25.66 -7.44
CA ILE A 280 20.19 24.35 -8.06
C ILE A 280 19.65 24.55 -9.47
N ALA A 281 20.46 24.25 -10.48
CA ALA A 281 20.00 24.30 -11.86
C ALA A 281 18.98 23.18 -12.15
N PRO A 282 18.03 23.38 -13.09
CA PRO A 282 17.12 22.34 -13.52
C PRO A 282 17.88 21.06 -13.93
N GLY A 283 17.51 19.92 -13.32
CA GLY A 283 18.13 18.61 -13.58
C GLY A 283 19.26 18.20 -12.63
N ILE A 284 19.67 19.04 -11.67
CA ILE A 284 20.72 18.72 -10.67
C ILE A 284 20.13 18.15 -9.37
N ALA A 285 18.81 18.25 -9.19
CA ALA A 285 18.15 17.90 -7.96
C ALA A 285 17.60 16.47 -8.01
N PHE A 286 18.14 15.61 -7.16
CA PHE A 286 17.57 14.33 -6.74
C PHE A 286 17.91 13.09 -7.57
N LEU A 287 18.77 12.27 -6.96
CA LEU A 287 18.80 10.84 -7.14
C LEU A 287 18.12 10.20 -5.92
N SER A 288 16.83 10.48 -5.72
CA SER A 288 16.10 9.68 -4.75
C SER A 288 15.90 8.29 -5.37
N VAL A 289 16.73 7.34 -4.97
CA VAL A 289 16.20 5.98 -4.74
C VAL A 289 14.91 6.21 -3.95
N TRP A 290 13.78 5.75 -4.47
CA TRP A 290 12.49 5.75 -3.80
C TRP A 290 12.64 5.01 -2.46
N ILE A 291 13.09 5.72 -1.43
CA ILE A 291 13.10 5.29 -0.05
C ILE A 291 12.13 6.24 0.63
N ASN A 292 11.05 5.66 1.18
CA ASN A 292 10.02 6.30 1.97
C ASN A 292 10.59 7.40 2.90
N LEU A 293 10.52 8.65 2.47
CA LEU A 293 10.58 9.82 3.34
C LEU A 293 9.21 10.48 3.28
N SER A 294 8.29 9.94 4.06
CA SER A 294 7.09 10.66 4.46
C SER A 294 7.52 11.82 5.36
N ASN A 295 7.07 13.03 5.07
CA ASN A 295 7.23 14.28 5.84
C ASN A 295 8.51 15.10 5.57
N THR A 296 8.59 15.76 4.41
CA THR A 296 9.35 17.03 4.31
C THR A 296 8.61 17.98 3.38
N VAL A 297 8.14 19.10 3.94
CA VAL A 297 7.51 20.20 3.18
C VAL A 297 8.63 21.03 2.55
N LEU A 298 8.68 21.09 1.22
CA LEU A 298 9.53 22.05 0.51
C LEU A 298 8.79 23.40 0.47
N SER A 299 9.32 24.42 1.16
CA SER A 299 8.83 25.79 1.04
C SER A 299 9.37 26.43 -0.25
N ASN A 300 8.47 27.01 -1.04
CA ASN A 300 8.72 27.63 -2.34
C ASN A 300 9.81 28.71 -2.31
N CYS A 301 10.82 28.59 -3.19
CA CYS A 301 11.55 29.74 -3.73
C CYS A 301 10.74 30.32 -4.90
N SER A 302 10.14 31.49 -4.70
CA SER A 302 9.51 32.26 -5.77
C SER A 302 10.58 33.02 -6.57
N TYR A 303 10.51 32.95 -7.89
CA TYR A 303 11.09 33.95 -8.80
C TYR A 303 10.18 35.18 -8.87
#